data_AF-A0A8T2W9M5-F1
#
_entry.id   AF-A0A8T2W9M5-F1
#
_cell.length_a   1.000
_cell.length_b   1.000
_cell.length_c   1.000
_cell.angle_alpha   90.00
_cell.angle_beta   90.00
_cell.angle_gamma   90.00
#
_symmetry.space_group_name_H-M   'P 1'
#
loop_
_entity.id
_entity.type
_entity.pdbx_description
1 polymer ?
#
loop_
_entity_poly.entity_id
_entity_poly.type
_entity_poly.pdbx_seq_one_letter_code
_entity_poly.pdbx_strand_id
1 'polypeptide(L)'
;MTITPALVVPVLPSLLGGLSLGVLAVTKLVVSGRILGISGMIKGLVHGDRSPWNLVFLSGLLLGGLFLQASCPSVFEALPASATPVRMIGAGLLVGLGTALGNGCTSGHGICGNARFSPRSFVSTLTFMSCGAIATASMQTATLFGIAPGLVPMPAPAADILQLSKMTLAASVVLLTVVSLAARALIKRQSYGECSIEDSPSAPWLSRFTDFAAGFLFALSLGVAGMTKSSKVTGFLAVLSGTFDPSLIFVMGGALLVATPAFQLITRYGVLQKPLCTDDYFLPKAKAIDRKLLIGAALFGAGWGAAGICPGPGVVALATGKNEIFMFISALLAGMFIAKQADAMLEPADTITA
;
A
#
# COMPACT_ATOMS: atom_id res chain seq x y z
N MET A 1 -26.94 -23.68 5.09
CA MET A 1 -25.65 -23.18 4.56
C MET A 1 -24.67 -23.08 5.73
N THR A 2 -24.09 -24.21 6.13
CA THR A 2 -23.16 -24.30 7.24
C THR A 2 -21.79 -23.84 6.75
N ILE A 3 -21.34 -22.67 7.22
CA ILE A 3 -19.98 -22.20 6.96
C ILE A 3 -19.04 -23.19 7.62
N THR A 4 -18.31 -23.97 6.83
CA THR A 4 -17.33 -24.93 7.35
C THR A 4 -16.20 -24.18 8.07
N PRO A 5 -15.63 -24.75 9.14
CA PRO A 5 -14.49 -24.18 9.85
C PRO A 5 -13.23 -24.06 8.98
N ALA A 6 -13.21 -24.56 7.74
CA ALA A 6 -12.13 -24.35 6.79
C ALA A 6 -12.17 -22.96 6.10
N LEU A 7 -13.36 -22.33 6.00
CA LEU A 7 -13.53 -21.03 5.35
C LEU A 7 -13.27 -19.84 6.31
N VAL A 8 -13.48 -20.06 7.61
CA VAL A 8 -13.45 -19.02 8.67
C VAL A 8 -12.02 -18.60 9.04
N VAL A 9 -11.03 -19.48 8.88
CA VAL A 9 -9.70 -19.33 9.50
C VAL A 9 -8.75 -18.37 8.74
N PRO A 10 -8.72 -18.30 7.40
CA PRO A 10 -7.82 -17.37 6.67
C PRO A 10 -8.42 -15.99 6.36
N VAL A 11 -9.74 -15.81 6.54
CA VAL A 11 -10.42 -14.52 6.34
C VAL A 11 -10.12 -13.55 7.48
N LEU A 12 -10.01 -14.06 8.71
CA LEU A 12 -9.80 -13.23 9.89
C LEU A 12 -8.45 -12.46 9.83
N PRO A 13 -7.28 -13.07 9.55
CA PRO A 13 -6.04 -12.32 9.38
C PRO A 13 -6.12 -11.28 8.25
N SER A 14 -6.74 -11.65 7.12
CA SER A 14 -6.93 -10.75 5.98
C SER A 14 -7.74 -9.50 6.37
N LEU A 15 -8.85 -9.69 7.09
CA LEU A 15 -9.69 -8.61 7.59
C LEU A 15 -8.97 -7.75 8.64
N LEU A 16 -8.31 -8.39 9.62
CA LEU A 16 -7.58 -7.69 10.68
C LEU A 16 -6.43 -6.85 10.11
N GLY A 17 -5.66 -7.41 9.18
CA GLY A 17 -4.61 -6.68 8.46
C GLY A 17 -5.19 -5.52 7.64
N GLY A 18 -6.31 -5.74 6.95
CA GLY A 18 -7.06 -4.69 6.25
C GLY A 18 -7.49 -3.54 7.17
N LEU A 19 -8.15 -3.85 8.29
CA LEU A 19 -8.55 -2.85 9.31
C LEU A 19 -7.34 -2.04 9.79
N SER A 20 -6.23 -2.71 10.11
CA SER A 20 -4.99 -2.03 10.50
C SER A 20 -4.44 -1.11 9.41
N LEU A 21 -4.41 -1.54 8.13
CA LEU A 21 -3.99 -0.68 7.02
C LEU A 21 -4.88 0.57 6.90
N GLY A 22 -6.20 0.42 7.09
CA GLY A 22 -7.15 1.53 7.12
C GLY A 22 -6.87 2.50 8.27
N VAL A 23 -6.63 1.97 9.47
CA VAL A 23 -6.23 2.76 10.65
C VAL A 23 -4.94 3.55 10.37
N LEU A 24 -3.91 2.92 9.81
CA LEU A 24 -2.64 3.57 9.52
C LEU A 24 -2.77 4.66 8.43
N ALA A 25 -3.62 4.43 7.42
CA ALA A 25 -3.93 5.45 6.41
C ALA A 25 -4.58 6.69 7.03
N VAL A 26 -5.51 6.51 7.97
CA VAL A 26 -6.16 7.60 8.71
C VAL A 26 -5.16 8.31 9.62
N THR A 27 -4.37 7.56 10.38
CA THR A 27 -3.33 8.12 11.25
C THR A 27 -2.36 8.99 10.47
N LYS A 28 -1.86 8.50 9.32
CA LYS A 28 -0.95 9.28 8.47
C LYS A 28 -1.60 10.57 7.97
N LEU A 29 -2.87 10.52 7.56
CA LEU A 29 -3.62 11.71 7.13
C LEU A 29 -3.79 12.72 8.27
N VAL A 30 -4.20 12.25 9.45
CA VAL A 30 -4.47 13.10 10.63
C VAL A 30 -3.20 13.77 11.13
N VAL A 31 -2.09 13.03 11.20
CA VAL A 31 -0.82 13.55 11.72
C VAL A 31 -0.13 14.47 10.71
N SER A 32 0.07 13.99 9.48
CA SER A 32 0.96 14.64 8.49
C SER A 32 0.23 15.43 7.39
N GLY A 33 -1.10 15.36 7.35
CA GLY A 33 -1.90 15.96 6.27
C GLY A 33 -1.73 15.28 4.91
N ARG A 34 -0.92 14.21 4.82
CA ARG A 34 -0.52 13.55 3.57
C ARG A 34 -1.20 12.20 3.42
N ILE A 35 -1.42 11.82 2.17
CA ILE A 35 -1.96 10.51 1.81
C ILE A 35 -0.87 9.44 1.93
N LEU A 36 -1.24 8.28 2.47
CA LEU A 36 -0.39 7.09 2.48
C LEU A 36 -0.30 6.51 1.05
N GLY A 37 0.90 6.52 0.48
CA GLY A 37 1.16 5.95 -0.84
C GLY A 37 2.61 5.53 -1.02
N ILE A 38 2.91 4.26 -0.80
CA ILE A 38 4.29 3.72 -0.83
C ILE A 38 4.97 3.98 -2.17
N SER A 39 4.30 3.70 -3.30
CA SER A 39 4.89 3.96 -4.62
C SER A 39 5.20 5.44 -4.83
N GLY A 40 4.43 6.35 -4.23
CA GLY A 40 4.71 7.78 -4.26
C GLY A 40 5.97 8.13 -3.47
N MET A 41 6.18 7.52 -2.30
CA MET A 41 7.38 7.71 -1.47
C MET A 41 8.63 7.17 -2.17
N ILE A 42 8.56 5.96 -2.75
CA ILE A 42 9.66 5.36 -3.53
C ILE A 42 9.96 6.21 -4.76
N LYS A 43 8.93 6.62 -5.51
CA LYS A 43 9.07 7.49 -6.66
C LYS A 43 9.72 8.81 -6.27
N GLY A 44 9.29 9.43 -5.18
CA GLY A 44 9.89 10.66 -4.64
C GLY A 44 11.39 10.51 -4.44
N LEU A 45 11.83 9.42 -3.80
CA LEU A 45 13.24 9.14 -3.60
C LEU A 45 14.02 9.01 -4.91
N VAL A 46 13.46 8.33 -5.92
CA VAL A 46 14.04 8.22 -7.27
C VAL A 46 14.10 9.58 -7.98
N HIS A 47 13.15 10.46 -7.71
CA HIS A 47 13.10 11.79 -8.31
C HIS A 47 14.02 12.81 -7.61
N GLY A 48 14.55 12.47 -6.44
CA GLY A 48 15.45 13.31 -5.65
C GLY A 48 14.80 13.96 -4.42
N ASP A 49 13.52 13.66 -4.14
CA ASP A 49 12.86 14.07 -2.90
C ASP A 49 13.44 13.28 -1.72
N ARG A 50 14.25 13.98 -0.91
CA ARG A 50 14.84 13.45 0.33
C ARG A 50 14.17 13.97 1.58
N SER A 51 12.88 14.31 1.50
CA SER A 51 12.13 14.73 2.66
C SER A 51 12.20 13.69 3.80
N PRO A 52 12.46 14.10 5.05
CA PRO A 52 12.72 13.16 6.14
C PRO A 52 11.59 12.15 6.39
N TRP A 53 10.33 12.56 6.21
CA TRP A 53 9.16 11.71 6.43
C TRP A 53 9.09 10.51 5.46
N ASN A 54 9.52 10.68 4.21
CA ASN A 54 9.59 9.59 3.22
C ASN A 54 10.60 8.53 3.67
N LEU A 55 11.80 8.97 4.02
CA LEU A 55 12.89 8.10 4.43
C LEU A 55 12.57 7.38 5.75
N VAL A 56 11.98 8.09 6.70
CA VAL A 56 11.63 7.54 8.02
C VAL A 56 10.48 6.53 7.91
N PHE A 57 9.48 6.77 7.06
CA PHE A 57 8.43 5.79 6.81
C PHE A 57 8.98 4.54 6.11
N LEU A 58 9.80 4.71 5.07
CA LEU A 58 10.39 3.60 4.32
C LEU A 58 11.38 2.79 5.18
N SER A 59 12.13 3.43 6.08
CA SER A 59 13.00 2.72 7.03
C SER A 59 12.19 1.91 8.04
N GLY A 60 11.08 2.47 8.55
CA GLY A 60 10.13 1.73 9.38
C GLY A 60 9.56 0.52 8.65
N LEU A 61 9.16 0.68 7.38
CA LEU A 61 8.64 -0.39 6.53
C LEU A 61 9.66 -1.53 6.33
N LEU A 62 10.93 -1.18 6.07
CA LEU A 62 12.01 -2.16 5.90
C LEU A 62 12.34 -2.88 7.21
N LEU A 63 12.47 -2.15 8.31
CA LEU A 63 12.72 -2.73 9.63
C LEU A 63 11.56 -3.60 10.11
N GLY A 64 10.32 -3.24 9.77
CA GLY A 64 9.15 -4.09 10.02
C GLY A 64 9.20 -5.39 9.22
N GLY A 65 9.68 -5.35 7.98
CA GLY A 65 9.95 -6.56 7.19
C GLY A 65 11.03 -7.46 7.82
N LEU A 66 12.13 -6.87 8.29
CA LEU A 66 13.20 -7.61 8.99
C LEU A 66 12.69 -8.23 10.30
N PHE A 67 11.87 -7.50 11.05
CA PHE A 67 11.20 -8.03 12.24
C PHE A 67 10.28 -9.21 11.90
N LEU A 68 9.46 -9.10 10.85
CA LEU A 68 8.63 -10.22 10.38
C LEU A 68 9.48 -11.44 10.00
N GLN A 69 10.61 -11.22 9.32
CA GLN A 69 11.48 -12.31 8.89
C GLN A 69 12.11 -13.03 10.10
N ALA A 70 12.42 -12.30 11.17
CA ALA A 70 12.98 -12.84 12.40
C ALA A 70 11.94 -13.50 13.31
N SER A 71 10.75 -12.91 13.46
CA SER A 71 9.75 -13.34 14.45
C SER A 71 8.64 -14.23 13.88
N CYS A 72 8.26 -14.05 12.61
CA CYS A 72 7.18 -14.79 11.97
C CYS A 72 7.52 -15.09 10.50
N PRO A 73 8.57 -15.90 10.21
CA PRO A 73 9.02 -16.17 8.83
C PRO A 73 7.94 -16.81 7.96
N SER A 74 6.90 -17.42 8.58
CA SER A 74 5.73 -18.01 7.91
C SER A 74 4.87 -17.01 7.12
N VAL A 75 5.05 -15.70 7.34
CA VAL A 75 4.39 -14.64 6.53
C VAL A 75 4.99 -14.52 5.14
N PHE A 76 6.24 -14.97 4.95
CA PHE A 76 6.90 -15.01 3.65
C PHE A 76 6.74 -16.36 2.98
N GLU A 77 6.75 -16.35 1.66
CA GLU A 77 6.64 -17.56 0.84
C GLU A 77 7.91 -17.75 0.01
N ALA A 78 8.25 -19.01 -0.29
CA ALA A 78 9.22 -19.31 -1.33
C ALA A 78 8.61 -19.02 -2.71
N LEU A 79 9.27 -18.15 -3.47
CA LEU A 79 8.91 -17.98 -4.87
C LEU A 79 9.18 -19.32 -5.60
N PRO A 80 8.27 -19.76 -6.48
CA PRO A 80 8.45 -20.99 -7.23
C PRO A 80 9.63 -20.85 -8.19
N ALA A 81 10.23 -21.97 -8.62
CA ALA A 81 11.32 -21.97 -9.61
C ALA A 81 10.92 -21.32 -10.96
N SER A 82 9.62 -21.18 -11.21
CA SER A 82 9.02 -20.49 -12.35
C SER A 82 9.03 -18.95 -12.23
N ALA A 83 9.49 -18.39 -11.11
CA ALA A 83 9.78 -16.96 -10.94
C ALA A 83 11.11 -16.60 -11.63
N THR A 84 11.18 -16.83 -12.95
CA THR A 84 12.40 -16.62 -13.72
C THR A 84 12.88 -15.16 -13.62
N PRO A 85 14.20 -14.90 -13.71
CA PRO A 85 14.75 -13.54 -13.69
C PRO A 85 14.07 -12.61 -14.69
N VAL A 86 13.80 -13.10 -15.90
CA VAL A 86 13.11 -12.34 -16.97
C VAL A 86 11.74 -11.87 -16.51
N ARG A 87 10.98 -12.73 -15.84
CA ARG A 87 9.65 -12.41 -15.34
C ARG A 87 9.71 -11.39 -14.21
N MET A 88 10.65 -11.53 -13.28
CA MET A 88 10.81 -10.61 -12.16
C MET A 88 11.26 -9.22 -12.62
N ILE A 89 12.21 -9.15 -13.55
CA ILE A 89 12.68 -7.90 -14.14
C ILE A 89 11.57 -7.25 -14.96
N GLY A 90 10.91 -8.01 -15.84
CA GLY A 90 9.81 -7.51 -16.67
C GLY A 90 8.64 -6.98 -15.83
N ALA A 91 8.22 -7.75 -14.82
CA ALA A 91 7.16 -7.32 -13.90
C ALA A 91 7.57 -6.10 -13.09
N GLY A 92 8.80 -6.06 -12.57
CA GLY A 92 9.35 -4.91 -11.84
C GLY A 92 9.34 -3.65 -12.68
N LEU A 93 9.85 -3.70 -13.91
CA LEU A 93 9.84 -2.58 -14.86
C LEU A 93 8.42 -2.08 -15.14
N LEU A 94 7.48 -2.97 -15.43
CA LEU A 94 6.07 -2.62 -15.69
C LEU A 94 5.41 -1.96 -14.48
N VAL A 95 5.65 -2.50 -13.27
CA VAL A 95 5.16 -1.91 -12.02
C VAL A 95 5.78 -0.54 -11.76
N GLY A 96 7.10 -0.41 -11.97
CA GLY A 96 7.83 0.86 -11.80
C GLY A 96 7.31 1.95 -12.73
N LEU A 97 7.27 1.68 -14.05
CA LEU A 97 6.73 2.57 -15.06
C LEU A 97 5.25 2.90 -14.78
N GLY A 98 4.45 1.87 -14.50
CA GLY A 98 3.01 2.00 -14.28
C GLY A 98 2.68 2.88 -13.07
N THR A 99 3.36 2.66 -11.95
CA THR A 99 3.15 3.45 -10.73
C THR A 99 3.69 4.88 -10.83
N ALA A 100 4.74 5.10 -11.61
CA ALA A 100 5.25 6.43 -11.90
C ALA A 100 4.26 7.24 -12.75
N LEU A 101 3.81 6.68 -13.88
CA LEU A 101 2.84 7.31 -14.80
C LEU A 101 1.45 7.47 -14.18
N GLY A 102 0.99 6.46 -13.45
CA GLY A 102 -0.30 6.46 -12.76
C GLY A 102 -0.32 7.38 -11.53
N ASN A 103 0.84 7.83 -11.05
CA ASN A 103 1.03 8.64 -9.84
C ASN A 103 0.42 7.99 -8.58
N GLY A 104 0.49 6.66 -8.48
CA GLY A 104 -0.09 5.90 -7.38
C GLY A 104 -0.13 4.39 -7.64
N CYS A 105 -0.51 3.65 -6.61
CA CYS A 105 -0.74 2.19 -6.65
C CYS A 105 -1.96 1.81 -5.79
N THR A 106 -2.08 0.55 -5.38
CA THR A 106 -3.16 0.02 -4.52
C THR A 106 -3.37 0.80 -3.22
N SER A 107 -2.32 1.22 -2.50
CA SER A 107 -2.50 1.99 -1.25
C SER A 107 -2.96 3.44 -1.49
N GLY A 108 -2.45 4.07 -2.55
CA GLY A 108 -2.80 5.44 -2.93
C GLY A 108 -4.18 5.54 -3.58
N HIS A 109 -4.43 4.81 -4.67
CA HIS A 109 -5.71 4.83 -5.39
C HIS A 109 -6.73 3.85 -4.80
N GLY A 110 -6.33 2.61 -4.54
CA GLY A 110 -7.22 1.55 -4.10
C GLY A 110 -7.82 1.76 -2.70
N ILE A 111 -7.02 2.26 -1.75
CA ILE A 111 -7.48 2.56 -0.37
C ILE A 111 -7.80 4.06 -0.23
N CYS A 112 -6.78 4.92 -0.21
CA CYS A 112 -6.98 6.32 0.17
C CYS A 112 -7.79 7.12 -0.87
N GLY A 113 -7.59 6.85 -2.16
CA GLY A 113 -8.29 7.51 -3.25
C GLY A 113 -9.78 7.14 -3.31
N ASN A 114 -10.10 5.86 -3.14
CA ASN A 114 -11.47 5.35 -3.08
C ASN A 114 -12.19 5.80 -1.78
N ALA A 115 -11.50 5.81 -0.64
CA ALA A 115 -12.03 6.35 0.62
C ALA A 115 -12.43 7.84 0.52
N ARG A 116 -11.80 8.60 -0.39
CA ARG A 116 -12.11 10.00 -0.69
C ARG A 116 -13.19 10.18 -1.76
N PHE A 117 -13.74 9.09 -2.31
CA PHE A 117 -14.66 9.10 -3.46
C PHE A 117 -14.10 9.85 -4.68
N SER A 118 -12.82 9.65 -5.00
CA SER A 118 -12.20 10.24 -6.18
C SER A 118 -12.52 9.43 -7.45
N PRO A 119 -13.20 10.00 -8.48
CA PRO A 119 -13.48 9.29 -9.73
C PRO A 119 -12.20 8.82 -10.43
N ARG A 120 -11.14 9.63 -10.39
CA ARG A 120 -9.80 9.29 -10.89
C ARG A 120 -9.27 7.99 -10.27
N SER A 121 -9.46 7.82 -8.96
CA SER A 121 -8.97 6.64 -8.24
C SER A 121 -9.82 5.40 -8.49
N PHE A 122 -11.15 5.55 -8.64
CA PHE A 122 -12.01 4.44 -9.03
C PHE A 122 -11.65 3.90 -10.41
N VAL A 123 -11.49 4.78 -11.41
CA VAL A 123 -11.10 4.38 -12.77
C VAL A 123 -9.72 3.74 -12.79
N SER A 124 -8.74 4.30 -12.08
CA SER A 124 -7.41 3.70 -11.94
C SER A 124 -7.50 2.30 -11.32
N THR A 125 -8.29 2.15 -10.24
CA THR A 125 -8.50 0.88 -9.53
C THR A 125 -9.09 -0.19 -10.42
N LEU A 126 -10.18 0.14 -11.12
CA LEU A 126 -10.80 -0.80 -12.07
C LEU A 126 -9.82 -1.20 -13.18
N THR A 127 -9.09 -0.22 -13.74
CA THR A 127 -8.13 -0.46 -14.82
C THR A 127 -7.03 -1.43 -14.40
N PHE A 128 -6.35 -1.17 -13.27
CA PHE A 128 -5.26 -2.06 -12.86
C PHE A 128 -5.74 -3.42 -12.37
N MET A 129 -6.95 -3.53 -11.80
CA MET A 129 -7.54 -4.82 -11.42
C MET A 129 -7.86 -5.65 -12.65
N SER A 130 -8.49 -5.05 -13.68
CA SER A 130 -8.78 -5.74 -14.93
C SER A 130 -7.51 -6.17 -15.67
N CYS A 131 -6.52 -5.28 -15.81
CA CYS A 131 -5.26 -5.62 -16.46
C CYS A 131 -4.48 -6.68 -15.67
N GLY A 132 -4.51 -6.63 -14.34
CA GLY A 132 -3.90 -7.66 -13.49
C GLY A 132 -4.56 -9.02 -13.67
N ALA A 133 -5.89 -9.08 -13.70
CA ALA A 133 -6.61 -10.32 -13.95
C ALA A 133 -6.28 -10.91 -15.34
N ILE A 134 -6.22 -10.07 -16.38
CA ILE A 134 -5.84 -10.48 -17.74
C ILE A 134 -4.39 -10.98 -17.78
N ALA A 135 -3.46 -10.28 -17.14
CA ALA A 135 -2.06 -10.69 -17.10
C ALA A 135 -1.85 -12.00 -16.33
N THR A 136 -2.51 -12.15 -15.18
CA THR A 136 -2.47 -13.39 -14.40
C THR A 136 -3.02 -14.58 -15.19
N ALA A 137 -4.11 -14.39 -15.95
CA ALA A 137 -4.66 -15.44 -16.79
C ALA A 137 -3.78 -15.77 -18.00
N SER A 138 -3.36 -14.76 -18.75
CA SER A 138 -2.55 -14.94 -19.97
C SER A 138 -1.18 -15.56 -19.69
N MET A 139 -0.54 -15.20 -18.58
CA MET A 139 0.77 -15.73 -18.18
C MET A 139 0.66 -16.99 -17.32
N GLN A 140 -0.55 -17.52 -17.11
CA GLN A 140 -0.82 -18.68 -16.25
C GLN A 140 -0.17 -18.52 -14.86
N THR A 141 -0.15 -17.28 -14.36
CA THR A 141 0.63 -16.92 -13.17
C THR A 141 0.22 -17.75 -11.96
N ALA A 142 -1.08 -17.93 -11.74
CA ALA A 142 -1.61 -18.70 -10.62
C ALA A 142 -1.13 -20.17 -10.65
N THR A 143 -1.14 -20.80 -11.81
CA THR A 143 -0.65 -22.18 -11.99
C THR A 143 0.85 -22.28 -11.71
N LEU A 144 1.63 -21.26 -12.09
CA LEU A 144 3.07 -21.21 -11.81
C LEU A 144 3.39 -21.10 -10.31
N PHE A 145 2.48 -20.55 -9.51
CA PHE A 145 2.52 -20.55 -8.04
C PHE A 145 1.87 -21.79 -7.41
N GLY A 146 1.55 -22.82 -8.21
CA GLY A 146 0.99 -24.10 -7.73
C GLY A 146 -0.49 -24.03 -7.33
N ILE A 147 -1.23 -23.01 -7.76
CA ILE A 147 -2.65 -22.86 -7.46
C ILE A 147 -3.45 -23.71 -8.46
N ALA A 148 -4.01 -24.82 -8.00
CA ALA A 148 -4.81 -25.75 -8.81
C ALA A 148 -6.33 -25.44 -8.73
N PRO A 149 -7.10 -25.61 -9.82
CA PRO A 149 -8.56 -25.52 -9.78
C PRO A 149 -9.17 -26.54 -8.82
N GLY A 150 -10.05 -26.08 -7.91
CA GLY A 150 -10.80 -26.94 -6.99
C GLY A 150 -10.14 -27.23 -5.64
N LEU A 151 -8.84 -26.96 -5.48
CA LEU A 151 -8.18 -26.93 -4.16
C LEU A 151 -8.12 -25.48 -3.73
N VAL A 152 -8.97 -25.08 -2.78
CA VAL A 152 -8.74 -23.87 -1.98
C VAL A 152 -7.54 -24.20 -1.11
N PRO A 153 -6.28 -23.84 -1.47
CA PRO A 153 -5.12 -24.24 -0.70
C PRO A 153 -4.98 -23.15 0.36
N MET A 154 -5.83 -23.20 1.37
CA MET A 154 -5.61 -22.40 2.55
C MET A 154 -5.21 -23.36 3.65
N PRO A 155 -3.90 -23.70 3.76
CA PRO A 155 -3.42 -24.20 5.03
C PRO A 155 -3.85 -23.21 6.11
N ALA A 156 -4.36 -23.73 7.23
CA ALA A 156 -4.74 -22.90 8.35
C ALA A 156 -3.58 -21.92 8.66
N PRO A 157 -3.85 -20.61 8.86
CA PRO A 157 -2.82 -19.68 9.28
C PRO A 157 -2.11 -20.28 10.47
N ALA A 158 -0.79 -20.32 10.40
CA ALA A 158 0.02 -20.79 11.50
C ALA A 158 -0.28 -19.94 12.75
N ALA A 159 -0.19 -20.55 13.93
CA ALA A 159 -0.63 -19.94 15.18
C ALA A 159 0.07 -18.59 15.46
N ASP A 160 1.31 -18.45 14.97
CA ASP A 160 2.12 -17.22 14.98
C ASP A 160 1.44 -16.07 14.21
N ILE A 161 0.83 -16.33 13.04
CA ILE A 161 0.11 -15.32 12.25
C ILE A 161 -1.14 -14.83 13.01
N LEU A 162 -1.86 -15.74 13.68
CA LEU A 162 -3.04 -15.35 14.45
C LEU A 162 -2.65 -14.49 15.66
N GLN A 163 -1.58 -14.84 16.37
CA GLN A 163 -1.07 -14.02 17.47
C GLN A 163 -0.57 -12.65 16.98
N LEU A 164 0.19 -12.63 15.89
CA LEU A 164 0.66 -11.41 15.24
C LEU A 164 -0.51 -10.51 14.80
N SER A 165 -1.60 -11.09 14.30
CA SER A 165 -2.78 -10.33 13.87
C SER A 165 -3.44 -9.57 15.02
N LYS A 166 -3.57 -10.20 16.19
CA LYS A 166 -4.12 -9.57 17.41
C LYS A 166 -3.21 -8.45 17.90
N MET A 167 -1.89 -8.69 17.95
CA MET A 167 -0.90 -7.70 18.39
C MET A 167 -0.84 -6.50 17.45
N THR A 168 -0.84 -6.74 16.13
CA THR A 168 -0.77 -5.68 15.11
C THR A 168 -2.03 -4.82 15.11
N LEU A 169 -3.22 -5.43 15.25
CA LEU A 169 -4.46 -4.68 15.38
C LEU A 169 -4.46 -3.86 16.67
N ALA A 170 -4.11 -4.46 17.81
CA ALA A 170 -4.07 -3.75 19.09
C ALA A 170 -3.11 -2.55 19.03
N ALA A 171 -1.90 -2.73 18.50
CA ALA A 171 -0.93 -1.64 18.34
C ALA A 171 -1.43 -0.53 17.40
N SER A 172 -2.12 -0.90 16.31
CA SER A 172 -2.72 0.06 15.38
C SER A 172 -3.83 0.87 16.04
N VAL A 173 -4.70 0.21 16.81
CA VAL A 173 -5.78 0.87 17.56
C VAL A 173 -5.22 1.79 18.63
N VAL A 174 -4.20 1.36 19.39
CA VAL A 174 -3.52 2.20 20.39
C VAL A 174 -2.89 3.42 19.73
N LEU A 175 -2.22 3.26 18.59
CA LEU A 175 -1.66 4.38 17.84
C LEU A 175 -2.76 5.36 17.42
N LEU A 176 -3.89 4.86 16.91
CA LEU A 176 -5.02 5.70 16.51
C LEU A 176 -5.68 6.41 17.69
N THR A 177 -5.85 5.74 18.83
CA THR A 177 -6.46 6.38 20.01
C THR A 177 -5.58 7.48 20.56
N VAL A 178 -4.26 7.26 20.67
CA VAL A 178 -3.29 8.29 21.06
C VAL A 178 -3.36 9.48 20.11
N VAL A 179 -3.33 9.23 18.79
CA VAL A 179 -3.42 10.28 17.76
C VAL A 179 -4.76 11.00 17.80
N SER A 180 -5.86 10.28 18.03
CA SER A 180 -7.22 10.86 18.11
C SER A 180 -7.40 11.72 19.36
N LEU A 181 -6.82 11.32 20.50
CA LEU A 181 -6.81 12.13 21.73
C LEU A 181 -5.98 13.40 21.53
N ALA A 182 -4.82 13.30 20.90
CA ALA A 182 -4.01 14.46 20.53
C ALA A 182 -4.76 15.38 19.56
N ALA A 183 -5.44 14.82 18.54
CA ALA A 183 -6.27 15.58 17.60
C ALA A 183 -7.40 16.34 18.32
N ARG A 184 -8.12 15.69 19.26
CA ARG A 184 -9.17 16.33 20.05
C ARG A 184 -8.65 17.46 20.94
N ALA A 185 -7.49 17.27 21.56
CA ALA A 185 -6.85 18.33 22.33
C ALA A 185 -6.53 19.55 21.46
N LEU A 186 -6.12 19.33 20.21
CA LEU A 186 -5.89 20.42 19.25
C LEU A 186 -7.15 21.07 18.73
N ILE A 187 -8.19 20.30 18.38
CA ILE A 187 -9.48 20.87 17.99
C ILE A 187 -9.99 21.80 19.11
N LYS A 188 -9.84 21.37 20.37
CA LYS A 188 -10.19 22.19 21.53
C LYS A 188 -9.36 23.47 21.60
N ARG A 189 -8.03 23.39 21.46
CA ARG A 189 -7.13 24.58 21.46
C ARG A 189 -7.39 25.53 20.29
N GLN A 190 -7.62 25.00 19.08
CA GLN A 190 -7.95 25.77 17.89
C GLN A 190 -9.28 26.52 18.05
N SER A 191 -10.25 25.92 18.76
CA SER A 191 -11.51 26.58 19.11
C SER A 191 -11.33 27.74 20.12
N TYR A 192 -10.22 27.80 20.84
CA TYR A 192 -9.85 28.92 21.73
C TYR A 192 -8.94 29.96 21.05
N GLY A 193 -8.62 29.80 19.76
CA GLY A 193 -7.80 30.76 19.01
C GLY A 193 -6.29 30.65 19.23
N GLU A 194 -5.80 29.61 19.92
CA GLU A 194 -4.36 29.37 20.11
C GLU A 194 -3.75 28.67 18.88
N CYS A 195 -2.57 29.14 18.47
CA CYS A 195 -1.84 28.67 17.27
C CYS A 195 -1.27 27.24 17.41
N SER A 196 -0.91 26.66 16.27
CA SER A 196 -0.57 25.25 16.00
C SER A 196 0.53 24.63 16.90
N ILE A 197 0.57 23.28 16.97
CA ILE A 197 1.69 22.50 17.57
C ILE A 197 3.06 22.87 16.96
N GLU A 198 3.07 23.47 15.77
CA GLU A 198 4.26 23.85 15.02
C GLU A 198 5.22 24.78 15.78
N ASP A 199 4.70 25.58 16.72
CA ASP A 199 5.51 26.42 17.63
C ASP A 199 6.20 25.62 18.75
N SER A 200 5.88 24.32 18.90
CA SER A 200 6.52 23.45 19.88
C SER A 200 7.82 22.84 19.32
N PRO A 201 8.95 22.95 20.03
CA PRO A 201 10.22 22.34 19.62
C PRO A 201 10.17 20.80 19.51
N SER A 202 9.09 20.16 19.99
CA SER A 202 8.88 18.71 19.95
C SER A 202 8.14 18.20 18.71
N ALA A 203 7.50 19.08 17.92
CA ALA A 203 6.68 18.72 16.75
C ALA A 203 7.42 17.90 15.66
N PRO A 204 8.70 18.17 15.33
CA PRO A 204 9.42 17.42 14.31
C PRO A 204 9.75 15.99 14.75
N TRP A 205 9.99 15.77 16.04
CA TRP A 205 10.30 14.45 16.58
C TRP A 205 9.05 13.56 16.63
N LEU A 206 7.91 14.14 17.02
CA LEU A 206 6.64 13.42 17.06
C LEU A 206 6.20 12.96 15.66
N SER A 207 6.30 13.82 14.65
CA SER A 207 5.98 13.47 13.26
C SER A 207 6.90 12.37 12.71
N ARG A 208 8.21 12.46 12.97
CA ARG A 208 9.17 11.41 12.57
C ARG A 208 8.88 10.08 13.27
N PHE A 209 8.63 10.10 14.58
CA PHE A 209 8.33 8.88 15.33
C PHE A 209 7.04 8.21 14.85
N THR A 210 5.99 9.00 14.63
CA THR A 210 4.70 8.50 14.12
C THR A 210 4.84 7.94 12.70
N ASP A 211 5.64 8.57 11.84
CA ASP A 211 5.91 8.08 10.49
C ASP A 211 6.69 6.76 10.49
N PHE A 212 7.67 6.65 11.38
CA PHE A 212 8.41 5.41 11.59
C PHE A 212 7.49 4.29 12.09
N ALA A 213 6.72 4.56 13.15
CA ALA A 213 5.78 3.62 13.73
C ALA A 213 4.71 3.21 12.72
N ALA A 214 4.22 4.16 11.91
CA ALA A 214 3.27 3.88 10.84
C ALA A 214 3.89 2.98 9.77
N GLY A 215 5.13 3.24 9.33
CA GLY A 215 5.84 2.37 8.38
C GLY A 215 6.06 0.96 8.92
N PHE A 216 6.51 0.85 10.17
CA PHE A 216 6.74 -0.44 10.83
C PHE A 216 5.45 -1.25 10.98
N LEU A 217 4.38 -0.64 11.52
CA LEU A 217 3.08 -1.28 11.64
C LEU A 217 2.46 -1.58 10.27
N PHE A 218 2.75 -0.79 9.24
CA PHE A 218 2.29 -1.05 7.87
C PHE A 218 2.91 -2.35 7.34
N ALA A 219 4.21 -2.58 7.59
CA ALA A 219 4.86 -3.84 7.23
C ALA A 219 4.20 -5.04 7.94
N LEU A 220 3.98 -4.93 9.26
CA LEU A 220 3.31 -5.98 10.03
C LEU A 220 1.90 -6.26 9.49
N SER A 221 1.16 -5.20 9.17
CA SER A 221 -0.20 -5.29 8.62
C SER A 221 -0.22 -5.95 7.25
N LEU A 222 0.77 -5.70 6.39
CA LEU A 222 0.94 -6.38 5.10
C LEU A 222 1.21 -7.88 5.28
N GLY A 223 2.04 -8.24 6.26
CA GLY A 223 2.31 -9.64 6.62
C GLY A 223 1.07 -10.36 7.14
N VAL A 224 0.34 -9.74 8.07
CA VAL A 224 -0.93 -10.26 8.62
C VAL A 224 -2.01 -10.39 7.55
N ALA A 225 -2.10 -9.41 6.64
CA ALA A 225 -3.02 -9.43 5.51
C ALA A 225 -2.66 -10.50 4.45
N GLY A 226 -1.49 -11.15 4.56
CA GLY A 226 -1.01 -12.14 3.61
C GLY A 226 -0.56 -11.55 2.26
N MET A 227 -0.41 -10.23 2.15
CA MET A 227 0.01 -9.57 0.92
C MET A 227 1.49 -9.77 0.59
N THR A 228 2.28 -10.28 1.55
CA THR A 228 3.66 -10.74 1.36
C THR A 228 3.76 -12.09 0.63
N LYS A 229 2.64 -12.82 0.50
CA LYS A 229 2.57 -14.09 -0.22
C LYS A 229 2.09 -13.85 -1.65
N SER A 230 2.92 -14.17 -2.63
CA SER A 230 2.60 -13.96 -4.05
C SER A 230 1.48 -14.91 -4.51
N SER A 231 1.38 -16.11 -3.93
CA SER A 231 0.26 -17.04 -4.18
C SER A 231 -1.09 -16.42 -3.83
N LYS A 232 -1.19 -15.73 -2.68
CA LYS A 232 -2.42 -15.05 -2.24
C LYS A 232 -2.85 -13.96 -3.19
N VAL A 233 -1.90 -13.12 -3.58
CA VAL A 233 -2.12 -11.98 -4.48
C VAL A 233 -2.55 -12.47 -5.87
N THR A 234 -1.87 -13.47 -6.41
CA THR A 234 -2.16 -14.01 -7.75
C THR A 234 -3.43 -14.85 -7.77
N GLY A 235 -3.74 -15.57 -6.68
CA GLY A 235 -5.02 -16.24 -6.50
C GLY A 235 -6.20 -15.27 -6.52
N PHE A 236 -6.07 -14.10 -5.90
CA PHE A 236 -7.09 -13.06 -6.01
C PHE A 236 -7.23 -12.50 -7.44
N LEU A 237 -6.16 -12.41 -8.20
CA LEU A 237 -6.23 -11.95 -9.60
C LEU A 237 -6.75 -13.00 -10.57
N ALA A 238 -6.74 -14.27 -10.18
CA ALA A 238 -7.10 -15.39 -11.03
C ALA A 238 -8.63 -15.55 -11.23
N VAL A 239 -9.37 -14.45 -11.21
CA VAL A 239 -10.83 -14.40 -11.46
C VAL A 239 -11.19 -14.97 -12.83
N LEU A 240 -10.33 -14.77 -13.84
CA LEU A 240 -10.51 -15.29 -15.19
C LEU A 240 -10.00 -16.73 -15.36
N SER A 241 -9.18 -17.23 -14.43
CA SER A 241 -8.54 -18.56 -14.52
C SER A 241 -9.30 -19.66 -13.77
N GLY A 242 -10.41 -19.33 -13.09
CA GLY A 242 -11.20 -20.28 -12.30
C GLY A 242 -10.59 -20.66 -10.94
N THR A 243 -9.48 -20.05 -10.54
CA THR A 243 -8.76 -20.31 -9.28
C THR A 243 -8.80 -19.08 -8.35
N PHE A 244 -9.95 -18.42 -8.26
CA PHE A 244 -10.11 -17.15 -7.55
C PHE A 244 -10.08 -17.33 -6.01
N ASP A 245 -9.18 -16.61 -5.34
CA ASP A 245 -9.13 -16.50 -3.88
C ASP A 245 -9.75 -15.17 -3.41
N PRO A 246 -10.90 -15.19 -2.70
CA PRO A 246 -11.56 -13.97 -2.23
C PRO A 246 -10.86 -13.28 -1.05
N SER A 247 -9.76 -13.81 -0.49
CA SER A 247 -9.16 -13.29 0.75
C SER A 247 -8.77 -11.81 0.66
N LEU A 248 -8.25 -11.35 -0.49
CA LEU A 248 -7.87 -9.94 -0.68
C LEU A 248 -9.08 -8.97 -0.71
N ILE A 249 -10.30 -9.46 -1.01
CA ILE A 249 -11.52 -8.64 -0.88
C ILE A 249 -11.67 -8.18 0.57
N PHE A 250 -11.41 -9.07 1.54
CA PHE A 250 -11.51 -8.74 2.96
C PHE A 250 -10.42 -7.77 3.42
N VAL A 251 -9.22 -7.83 2.83
CA VAL A 251 -8.16 -6.85 3.09
C VAL A 251 -8.59 -5.46 2.64
N MET A 252 -9.01 -5.33 1.37
CA MET A 252 -9.41 -4.04 0.81
C MET A 252 -10.70 -3.52 1.46
N GLY A 253 -11.67 -4.41 1.70
CA GLY A 253 -12.92 -4.12 2.40
C GLY A 253 -12.69 -3.65 3.83
N GLY A 254 -11.83 -4.33 4.60
CA GLY A 254 -11.47 -3.92 5.96
C GLY A 254 -10.77 -2.56 5.99
N ALA A 255 -9.83 -2.32 5.06
CA ALA A 255 -9.15 -1.04 4.96
C ALA A 255 -10.13 0.11 4.64
N LEU A 256 -11.03 -0.10 3.68
CA LEU A 256 -12.04 0.89 3.30
C LEU A 256 -13.11 1.08 4.37
N LEU A 257 -13.46 0.06 5.16
CA LEU A 257 -14.41 0.15 6.27
C LEU A 257 -13.97 1.19 7.30
N VAL A 258 -12.66 1.27 7.58
CA VAL A 258 -12.09 2.25 8.51
C VAL A 258 -11.76 3.57 7.80
N ALA A 259 -11.09 3.49 6.65
CA ALA A 259 -10.58 4.68 5.96
C ALA A 259 -11.71 5.56 5.41
N THR A 260 -12.77 4.98 4.82
CA THR A 260 -13.84 5.76 4.18
C THR A 260 -14.56 6.70 5.15
N PRO A 261 -15.16 6.25 6.26
CA PRO A 261 -15.85 7.15 7.17
C PRO A 261 -14.91 8.22 7.75
N ALA A 262 -13.68 7.84 8.13
CA ALA A 262 -12.70 8.78 8.67
C ALA A 262 -12.27 9.85 7.65
N PHE A 263 -11.94 9.45 6.41
CA PHE A 263 -11.58 10.40 5.35
C PHE A 263 -12.77 11.29 4.99
N GLN A 264 -14.00 10.79 4.96
CA GLN A 264 -15.18 11.61 4.68
C GLN A 264 -15.45 12.61 5.82
N LEU A 265 -15.32 12.20 7.09
CA LEU A 265 -15.44 13.10 8.25
C LEU A 265 -14.41 14.24 8.21
N ILE A 266 -13.16 13.94 7.84
CA ILE A 266 -12.10 14.95 7.74
C ILE A 266 -12.27 15.83 6.51
N THR A 267 -12.42 15.24 5.32
CA THR A 267 -12.34 15.98 4.05
C THR A 267 -13.67 16.60 3.60
N ARG A 268 -14.81 16.01 3.96
CA ARG A 268 -16.15 16.50 3.55
C ARG A 268 -16.84 17.29 4.65
N TYR A 269 -16.76 16.81 5.90
CA TYR A 269 -17.41 17.45 7.04
C TYR A 269 -16.48 18.41 7.81
N GLY A 270 -15.18 18.45 7.50
CA GLY A 270 -14.26 19.40 8.08
C GLY A 270 -14.12 19.28 9.60
N VAL A 271 -14.33 18.08 10.16
CA VAL A 271 -14.25 17.84 11.63
C VAL A 271 -12.87 18.20 12.17
N LEU A 272 -11.83 18.03 11.35
CA LEU A 272 -10.47 18.42 11.64
C LEU A 272 -10.02 19.40 10.54
N GLN A 273 -9.86 20.67 10.89
CA GLN A 273 -9.54 21.75 9.94
C GLN A 273 -8.06 21.76 9.57
N LYS A 274 -7.19 21.40 10.52
CA LYS A 274 -5.74 21.31 10.33
C LYS A 274 -5.21 19.96 10.81
N PRO A 275 -4.25 19.33 10.10
CA PRO A 275 -3.55 18.15 10.61
C PRO A 275 -2.67 18.51 11.82
N LEU A 276 -2.23 17.50 12.59
CA LEU A 276 -1.54 17.77 13.88
C LEU A 276 -0.16 18.43 13.72
N CYS A 277 0.56 18.10 12.65
CA CYS A 277 1.97 18.47 12.48
C CYS A 277 2.25 19.34 11.25
N THR A 278 1.21 19.75 10.52
CA THR A 278 1.35 20.66 9.37
C THR A 278 0.19 21.65 9.33
N ASP A 279 0.36 22.78 8.68
CA ASP A 279 -0.72 23.77 8.55
C ASP A 279 -1.84 23.34 7.60
N ASP A 280 -1.52 22.56 6.57
CA ASP A 280 -2.44 22.21 5.49
C ASP A 280 -2.45 20.71 5.13
N TYR A 281 -3.56 20.28 4.53
CA TYR A 281 -3.71 18.96 3.93
C TYR A 281 -3.17 18.91 2.50
N PHE A 282 -2.13 18.09 2.28
CA PHE A 282 -1.51 17.85 0.98
C PHE A 282 -2.25 16.74 0.19
N LEU A 283 -3.51 16.98 -0.14
CA LEU A 283 -4.33 16.03 -0.89
C LEU A 283 -4.17 16.21 -2.41
N PRO A 284 -4.07 15.12 -3.20
CA PRO A 284 -4.18 15.18 -4.65
C PRO A 284 -5.48 15.88 -5.07
N LYS A 285 -5.34 16.98 -5.81
CA LYS A 285 -6.43 17.80 -6.35
C LYS A 285 -6.90 17.36 -7.75
N ALA A 286 -6.10 16.56 -8.44
CA ALA A 286 -6.39 16.11 -9.80
C ALA A 286 -7.62 15.18 -9.84
N LYS A 287 -8.67 15.63 -10.53
CA LYS A 287 -9.89 14.85 -10.80
C LYS A 287 -9.96 14.30 -12.23
N ALA A 288 -9.19 14.88 -13.14
CA ALA A 288 -9.19 14.49 -14.55
C ALA A 288 -8.71 13.04 -14.72
N ILE A 289 -9.40 12.31 -15.60
CA ILE A 289 -8.99 11.00 -16.09
C ILE A 289 -8.19 11.26 -17.35
N ASP A 290 -6.88 11.14 -17.25
CA ASP A 290 -5.95 11.39 -18.36
C ASP A 290 -5.41 10.07 -18.94
N ARG A 291 -4.86 10.13 -20.16
CA ARG A 291 -4.30 8.95 -20.83
C ARG A 291 -3.09 8.39 -20.06
N LYS A 292 -2.31 9.25 -19.41
CA LYS A 292 -1.15 8.87 -18.59
C LYS A 292 -1.58 7.96 -17.42
N LEU A 293 -2.69 8.27 -16.77
CA LEU A 293 -3.29 7.49 -15.69
C LEU A 293 -3.74 6.11 -16.17
N LEU A 294 -4.47 6.05 -17.29
CA LEU A 294 -4.97 4.79 -17.82
C LEU A 294 -3.84 3.86 -18.26
N ILE A 295 -2.84 4.40 -18.97
CA ILE A 295 -1.64 3.64 -19.37
C ILE A 295 -0.87 3.20 -18.13
N GLY A 296 -0.65 4.09 -17.17
CA GLY A 296 0.05 3.78 -15.92
C GLY A 296 -0.66 2.68 -15.11
N ALA A 297 -1.97 2.79 -14.94
CA ALA A 297 -2.78 1.79 -14.26
C ALA A 297 -2.75 0.44 -15.00
N ALA A 298 -2.83 0.44 -16.33
CA ALA A 298 -2.75 -0.78 -17.12
C ALA A 298 -1.39 -1.48 -16.99
N LEU A 299 -0.29 -0.74 -17.11
CA LEU A 299 1.07 -1.27 -16.93
C LEU A 299 1.30 -1.79 -15.51
N PHE A 300 0.85 -1.04 -14.50
CA PHE A 300 0.91 -1.46 -13.11
C PHE A 300 0.13 -2.76 -12.89
N GLY A 301 -1.11 -2.83 -13.38
CA GLY A 301 -1.94 -4.02 -13.31
C GLY A 301 -1.26 -5.22 -13.97
N ALA A 302 -0.76 -5.05 -15.19
CA ALA A 302 -0.08 -6.12 -15.93
C ALA A 302 1.16 -6.65 -15.20
N GLY A 303 2.05 -5.77 -14.73
CA GLY A 303 3.24 -6.17 -13.96
C GLY A 303 2.88 -6.81 -12.61
N TRP A 304 1.88 -6.26 -11.92
CA TRP A 304 1.39 -6.83 -10.67
C TRP A 304 0.78 -8.22 -10.86
N GLY A 305 0.01 -8.45 -11.93
CA GLY A 305 -0.53 -9.77 -12.28
C GLY A 305 0.50 -10.76 -12.83
N ALA A 306 1.62 -10.26 -13.35
CA ALA A 306 2.74 -11.08 -13.82
C ALA A 306 3.55 -11.66 -12.65
N ALA A 307 3.87 -10.87 -11.62
CA ALA A 307 4.70 -11.32 -10.49
C ALA A 307 3.93 -11.63 -9.20
N GLY A 308 2.73 -11.07 -9.01
CA GLY A 308 2.03 -11.13 -7.72
C GLY A 308 2.61 -10.19 -6.66
N ILE A 309 3.50 -9.27 -7.04
CA ILE A 309 4.24 -8.41 -6.12
C ILE A 309 3.88 -6.95 -6.38
N CYS A 310 3.41 -6.27 -5.33
CA CYS A 310 3.13 -4.84 -5.31
C CYS A 310 4.30 -4.10 -4.64
N PRO A 311 4.57 -2.80 -4.91
CA PRO A 311 5.74 -2.11 -4.36
C PRO A 311 5.86 -2.17 -2.84
N GLY A 312 4.74 -2.08 -2.10
CA GLY A 312 4.73 -2.20 -0.64
C GLY A 312 5.22 -3.57 -0.14
N PRO A 313 4.51 -4.67 -0.46
CA PRO A 313 4.98 -6.02 -0.16
C PRO A 313 6.37 -6.33 -0.70
N GLY A 314 6.75 -5.79 -1.86
CA GLY A 314 8.08 -5.96 -2.43
C GLY A 314 9.18 -5.37 -1.54
N VAL A 315 8.99 -4.17 -0.99
CA VAL A 315 9.94 -3.57 -0.04
C VAL A 315 10.02 -4.38 1.25
N VAL A 316 8.88 -4.85 1.76
CA VAL A 316 8.85 -5.73 2.95
C VAL A 316 9.57 -7.06 2.68
N ALA A 317 9.39 -7.62 1.48
CA ALA A 317 9.99 -8.88 1.06
C ALA A 317 11.50 -8.78 0.80
N LEU A 318 12.09 -7.57 0.69
CA LEU A 318 13.56 -7.42 0.65
C LEU A 318 14.23 -8.02 1.89
N ALA A 319 13.51 -8.04 3.03
CA ALA A 319 13.97 -8.67 4.26
C ALA A 319 14.28 -10.18 4.10
N THR A 320 13.69 -10.84 3.11
CA THR A 320 13.93 -12.27 2.84
C THR A 320 15.32 -12.53 2.24
N GLY A 321 16.01 -11.50 1.74
CA GLY A 321 17.33 -11.65 1.10
C GLY A 321 17.33 -12.41 -0.23
N LYS A 322 16.16 -12.65 -0.83
CA LYS A 322 16.03 -13.44 -2.07
C LYS A 322 16.39 -12.65 -3.32
N ASN A 323 17.15 -13.28 -4.22
CA ASN A 323 17.66 -12.66 -5.44
C ASN A 323 16.53 -12.17 -6.36
N GLU A 324 15.43 -12.92 -6.45
CA GLU A 324 14.27 -12.60 -7.27
C GLU A 324 13.61 -11.28 -6.83
N ILE A 325 13.54 -11.03 -5.52
CA ILE A 325 12.98 -9.80 -4.97
C ILE A 325 13.90 -8.61 -5.26
N PHE A 326 15.22 -8.80 -5.16
CA PHE A 326 16.19 -7.77 -5.54
C PHE A 326 16.10 -7.43 -7.03
N MET A 327 15.94 -8.43 -7.90
CA MET A 327 15.72 -8.22 -9.34
C MET A 327 14.44 -7.43 -9.59
N PHE A 328 13.34 -7.79 -8.92
CA PHE A 328 12.07 -7.06 -9.05
C PHE A 328 12.18 -5.61 -8.57
N ILE A 329 12.77 -5.36 -7.39
CA ILE A 329 12.89 -4.00 -6.84
C ILE A 329 13.84 -3.13 -7.66
N SER A 330 15.00 -3.66 -8.07
CA SER A 330 15.93 -2.91 -8.93
C SER A 330 15.28 -2.54 -10.27
N ALA A 331 14.55 -3.47 -10.89
CA ALA A 331 13.77 -3.23 -12.09
C ALA A 331 12.64 -2.20 -11.87
N LEU A 332 11.95 -2.25 -10.73
CA LEU A 332 10.94 -1.26 -10.34
C LEU A 332 11.53 0.15 -10.23
N LEU A 333 12.68 0.29 -9.56
CA LEU A 333 13.38 1.56 -9.46
C LEU A 333 13.84 2.06 -10.83
N ALA A 334 14.37 1.18 -11.68
CA ALA A 334 14.74 1.49 -13.05
C ALA A 334 13.51 1.97 -13.86
N GLY A 335 12.36 1.31 -13.73
CA GLY A 335 11.12 1.72 -14.39
C GLY A 335 10.66 3.11 -13.95
N MET A 336 10.71 3.41 -12.64
CA MET A 336 10.40 4.75 -12.13
C MET A 336 11.37 5.82 -12.64
N PHE A 337 12.65 5.46 -12.79
CA PHE A 337 13.68 6.35 -13.32
C PHE A 337 13.51 6.62 -14.82
N ILE A 338 13.16 5.60 -15.60
CA ILE A 338 12.84 5.76 -17.03
C ILE A 338 11.64 6.67 -17.21
N ALA A 339 10.59 6.50 -16.41
CA ALA A 339 9.42 7.38 -16.45
C ALA A 339 9.79 8.85 -16.17
N LYS A 340 10.68 9.09 -15.19
CA LYS A 340 11.22 10.44 -14.90
C LYS A 340 11.88 11.06 -16.12
N GLN A 341 12.74 10.31 -16.81
CA GLN A 341 13.44 10.79 -18.00
C GLN A 341 12.46 11.06 -19.14
N ALA A 342 11.48 10.18 -19.34
CA ALA A 342 10.46 10.35 -20.37
C ALA A 342 9.62 11.61 -20.14
N ASP A 343 9.23 11.90 -18.89
CA ASP A 343 8.52 13.15 -18.57
C ASP A 343 9.42 14.37 -18.81
N ALA A 344 10.71 14.32 -18.46
CA ALA A 344 11.66 15.42 -18.72
C ALA A 344 11.92 15.66 -20.23
N MET A 345 11.79 14.63 -21.08
CA MET A 345 11.92 14.76 -22.54
C MET A 345 10.63 15.26 -23.22
N LEU A 346 9.47 15.06 -22.58
CA LEU A 346 8.16 15.45 -23.11
C LEU A 346 7.72 16.84 -22.65
N GLU A 347 8.38 17.44 -21.65
CA GLU A 347 8.23 18.85 -21.35
C GLU A 347 8.93 19.67 -22.45
N PRO A 348 8.20 20.49 -23.23
CA PRO A 348 8.81 21.36 -24.23
C PRO A 348 9.75 22.35 -23.54
N ALA A 349 10.87 22.68 -24.19
CA ALA A 349 11.92 23.59 -23.72
C ALA A 349 11.47 25.06 -23.48
N ASP A 350 10.17 25.34 -23.45
CA ASP A 350 9.59 26.70 -23.48
C ASP A 350 9.13 27.21 -22.10
N THR A 351 9.69 26.72 -21.00
CA THR A 351 9.53 27.32 -19.65
C THR A 351 10.84 27.88 -19.09
N ILE A 352 11.71 28.37 -19.97
CA ILE A 352 12.73 29.37 -19.64
C ILE A 352 12.35 30.67 -20.37
N THR A 353 11.25 31.31 -19.99
CA THR A 353 11.01 32.78 -20.09
C THR A 353 9.60 33.12 -19.64
N ALA A 354 9.46 33.66 -18.43
CA ALA A 354 8.63 34.81 -18.05
C ALA A 354 8.59 34.93 -16.52
#